data_AF-A0A344W4N7-F1
#
_entry.id   AF-A0A344W4N7-F1
#
_cell.length_a   1.000
_cell.length_b   1.000
_cell.length_c   1.000
_cell.angle_alpha   90.00
_cell.angle_beta   90.00
_cell.angle_gamma   90.00
#
_symmetry.space_group_name_H-M   'P 1'
#
loop_
_entity.id
_entity.type
_entity.pdbx_description
1 polymer ?
#
loop_
_entity_poly.entity_id
_entity_poly.type
_entity_poly.pdbx_seq_one_letter_code
_entity_poly.pdbx_strand_id
1 'polypeptide(L)'
;MNRKSWLRAVAVIGLITVAVAGLSACAAEAKPAVTPSATNDILTKILPADVSAKGVLLAAVLLSTADISSAVESGLVTPAEVATAQQAINDNTLDIWRQRAEADLNK
;
A
#
# COMPACT_ATOMS: atom_id res chain seq x y z
N MET A 1 19.10 49.52 33.20
CA MET A 1 20.24 49.37 34.14
C MET A 1 19.79 48.56 35.34
N ASN A 2 20.72 47.78 35.94
CA ASN A 2 20.59 46.83 37.08
C ASN A 2 20.14 45.43 36.63
N ARG A 3 21.00 44.48 36.22
CA ARG A 3 22.20 43.88 36.83
C ARG A 3 21.99 43.34 38.25
N LYS A 4 21.59 42.07 38.36
CA LYS A 4 22.08 41.15 39.39
C LYS A 4 21.82 39.70 38.99
N SER A 5 22.83 39.12 38.35
CA SER A 5 23.11 37.69 38.35
C SER A 5 23.38 37.22 39.79
N TRP A 6 23.16 35.91 40.06
CA TRP A 6 23.65 35.04 41.18
C TRP A 6 22.46 34.14 41.59
N LEU A 7 22.46 32.80 41.50
CA LEU A 7 23.47 31.78 41.78
C LEU A 7 23.29 30.56 40.87
N ARG A 8 24.40 29.90 40.54
CA ARG A 8 24.45 28.54 39.99
C ARG A 8 24.56 27.54 41.15
N ALA A 9 23.84 26.43 41.10
CA ALA A 9 24.22 25.21 41.79
C ALA A 9 23.70 23.98 41.02
N VAL A 10 24.64 23.09 40.71
CA VAL A 10 24.51 21.82 40.00
C VAL A 10 24.33 20.70 41.03
N ALA A 11 23.41 19.76 40.79
CA ALA A 11 23.39 18.41 41.37
C ALA A 11 22.55 17.53 40.42
N VAL A 12 23.17 16.83 39.45
CA VAL A 12 23.76 15.49 39.55
C VAL A 12 22.71 14.40 39.86
N ILE A 13 22.26 13.78 38.77
CA ILE A 13 22.20 12.33 38.51
C ILE A 13 21.62 11.42 39.61
N GLY A 14 20.50 10.78 39.26
CA GLY A 14 20.34 9.33 39.40
C GLY A 14 19.34 8.85 40.45
N LEU A 15 18.22 8.27 40.00
CA LEU A 15 18.00 6.83 40.17
C LEU A 15 16.79 6.35 39.34
N ILE A 16 16.99 5.20 38.72
CA ILE A 16 16.06 4.39 37.91
C ILE A 16 15.12 3.61 38.84
N THR A 17 13.81 3.56 38.54
CA THR A 17 12.92 2.38 38.72
C THR A 17 11.56 2.63 38.02
N VAL A 18 11.31 2.02 36.85
CA VAL A 18 10.49 0.82 36.60
C VAL A 18 8.97 1.01 36.79
N ALA A 19 8.22 1.00 35.69
CA ALA A 19 7.01 0.17 35.51
C ALA A 19 6.55 0.19 34.05
N VAL A 20 6.78 -0.94 33.37
CA VAL A 20 6.12 -1.34 32.13
C VAL A 20 4.65 -1.62 32.45
N ALA A 21 3.71 -0.90 31.84
CA ALA A 21 2.32 -1.34 31.70
C ALA A 21 1.59 -0.46 30.67
N GLY A 22 1.25 -1.03 29.50
CA GLY A 22 0.38 -0.33 28.54
C GLY A 22 0.50 -0.73 27.07
N LEU A 23 1.08 -1.88 26.71
CA LEU A 23 0.75 -2.52 25.43
C LEU A 23 -0.68 -3.08 25.53
N SER A 24 -1.67 -2.23 25.31
CA SER A 24 -3.06 -2.68 25.12
C SER A 24 -3.89 -1.62 24.41
N ALA A 25 -3.60 -1.48 23.12
CA ALA A 25 -4.62 -1.14 22.14
C ALA A 25 -4.17 -1.76 20.82
N CYS A 26 -4.32 -3.07 20.73
CA CYS A 26 -4.59 -3.75 19.47
C CYS A 26 -5.91 -3.17 18.96
N ALA A 27 -5.84 -1.96 18.41
CA ALA A 27 -6.97 -1.35 17.71
C ALA A 27 -7.20 -2.25 16.51
N ALA A 28 -8.31 -2.97 16.59
CA ALA A 28 -8.78 -3.94 15.62
C ALA A 28 -8.35 -3.57 14.21
N GLU A 29 -7.65 -4.50 13.57
CA GLU A 29 -7.50 -4.52 12.13
C GLU A 29 -8.91 -4.49 11.54
N ALA A 30 -9.38 -3.29 11.21
CA ALA A 30 -10.57 -3.08 10.43
C ALA A 30 -10.22 -3.62 9.05
N LYS A 31 -10.41 -4.92 8.85
CA LYS A 31 -10.46 -5.52 7.53
C LYS A 31 -11.44 -4.64 6.74
N PRO A 32 -11.02 -3.99 5.65
CA PRO A 32 -11.94 -3.20 4.85
C PRO A 32 -13.10 -4.13 4.52
N ALA A 33 -14.32 -3.71 4.83
CA ALA A 33 -15.51 -4.41 4.39
C ALA A 33 -15.50 -4.32 2.87
N VAL A 34 -14.87 -5.31 2.22
CA VAL A 34 -14.88 -5.44 0.78
C VAL A 34 -16.34 -5.71 0.44
N THR A 35 -17.05 -4.68 -0.01
CA THR A 35 -18.40 -4.84 -0.55
C THR A 35 -18.33 -5.97 -1.59
N PRO A 36 -19.05 -7.10 -1.38
CA PRO A 36 -18.89 -8.30 -2.20
C PRO A 36 -19.11 -8.05 -3.71
N SER A 37 -19.78 -6.95 -4.04
CA SER A 37 -20.10 -6.57 -5.41
C SER A 37 -18.89 -6.14 -6.24
N ALA A 38 -17.91 -5.43 -5.67
CA ALA A 38 -16.77 -4.92 -6.45
C ALA A 38 -15.73 -6.01 -6.75
N THR A 39 -15.54 -6.93 -5.81
CA THR A 39 -14.60 -8.07 -5.94
C THR A 39 -15.05 -9.09 -6.98
N ASN A 40 -16.32 -9.47 -6.93
CA ASN A 40 -16.88 -10.42 -7.90
C ASN A 40 -16.92 -9.85 -9.32
N ASP A 41 -17.04 -8.52 -9.44
CA ASP A 41 -17.00 -7.84 -10.74
C ASP A 41 -15.64 -7.99 -11.43
N ILE A 42 -14.53 -7.85 -10.70
CA ILE A 42 -13.18 -8.04 -11.28
C ILE A 42 -13.01 -9.48 -11.78
N LEU A 43 -13.55 -10.45 -11.05
CA LEU A 43 -13.42 -11.88 -11.38
C LEU A 43 -14.30 -12.31 -12.54
N THR A 44 -15.40 -11.62 -12.83
CA THR A 44 -16.42 -12.09 -13.79
C THR A 44 -16.63 -11.15 -14.97
N LYS A 45 -16.26 -9.86 -14.88
CA LYS A 45 -16.47 -8.93 -15.98
C LYS A 45 -15.60 -9.25 -17.19
N ILE A 46 -16.10 -8.85 -18.35
CA ILE A 46 -15.30 -8.78 -19.57
C ILE A 46 -14.39 -7.56 -19.44
N LEU A 47 -13.08 -7.80 -19.52
CA LEU A 47 -12.09 -6.72 -19.54
C LEU A 47 -12.07 -6.06 -20.93
N PRO A 48 -11.77 -4.74 -21.00
CA PRO A 48 -11.40 -4.10 -22.24
C PRO A 48 -10.28 -4.86 -22.96
N ALA A 49 -10.23 -4.79 -24.29
CA ALA A 49 -9.28 -5.56 -25.10
C ALA A 49 -7.81 -5.20 -24.84
N ASP A 50 -7.55 -4.00 -24.31
CA ASP A 50 -6.25 -3.46 -23.96
C ASP A 50 -5.90 -3.67 -22.47
N VAL A 51 -6.70 -4.42 -21.72
CA VAL A 51 -6.48 -4.73 -20.30
C VAL A 51 -6.48 -6.22 -20.07
N SER A 52 -5.35 -6.75 -19.61
CA SER A 52 -5.23 -8.12 -19.14
C SER A 52 -4.95 -8.17 -17.63
N ALA A 53 -5.47 -9.19 -16.92
CA ALA A 53 -5.19 -9.34 -15.49
C ALA A 53 -3.68 -9.50 -15.20
N LYS A 54 -2.96 -10.20 -16.08
CA LYS A 54 -1.50 -10.33 -16.01
C LYS A 54 -0.80 -8.97 -16.19
N GLY A 55 -1.20 -8.18 -17.18
CA GLY A 55 -0.61 -6.87 -17.45
C GLY A 55 -0.88 -5.87 -16.33
N VAL A 56 -2.06 -5.92 -15.70
CA VAL A 56 -2.37 -5.13 -14.49
C VAL A 56 -1.41 -5.47 -13.34
N LEU A 57 -1.14 -6.75 -13.09
CA LEU A 57 -0.18 -7.15 -12.05
C LEU A 57 1.25 -6.74 -12.40
N LEU A 58 1.65 -6.87 -13.67
CA LEU A 58 2.96 -6.44 -14.13
C LEU A 58 3.13 -4.92 -13.98
N ALA A 59 2.12 -4.15 -14.38
CA ALA A 59 2.10 -2.70 -14.22
C ALA A 59 2.15 -2.29 -12.74
N ALA A 60 1.48 -3.02 -11.84
CA ALA A 60 1.56 -2.77 -10.40
C ALA A 60 2.99 -2.96 -9.86
N VAL A 61 3.71 -3.98 -10.32
CA VAL A 61 5.12 -4.17 -9.97
C VAL A 61 5.98 -3.03 -10.53
N LEU A 62 5.78 -2.65 -11.79
CA LEU A 62 6.55 -1.59 -12.44
C LEU A 62 6.35 -0.21 -11.81
N LEU A 63 5.15 0.07 -11.30
CA LEU A 63 4.86 1.27 -10.50
C LEU A 63 5.69 1.29 -9.20
N SER A 64 5.93 0.12 -8.58
CA SER A 64 6.77 0.02 -7.38
C SER A 64 8.27 0.19 -7.67
N THR A 65 8.71 -0.14 -8.89
CA THR A 65 10.12 -0.03 -9.31
C THR A 65 10.43 1.26 -10.08
N ALA A 66 9.45 2.15 -10.25
CA ALA A 66 9.55 3.41 -10.99
C ALA A 66 10.00 3.26 -12.47
N ASP A 67 9.74 2.10 -13.10
CA ASP A 67 10.15 1.80 -14.48
C ASP A 67 8.97 1.71 -15.45
N ILE A 68 7.89 2.45 -15.15
CA ILE A 68 6.63 2.34 -15.88
C ILE A 68 6.69 2.98 -17.27
N SER A 69 7.43 4.08 -17.43
CA SER A 69 7.52 4.81 -18.70
C SER A 69 8.16 3.97 -19.80
N SER A 70 9.28 3.30 -19.49
CA SER A 70 9.98 2.43 -20.44
C SER A 70 9.13 1.20 -20.81
N ALA A 71 8.38 0.66 -19.85
CA ALA A 71 7.50 -0.48 -20.06
C ALA A 71 6.30 -0.14 -20.96
N VAL A 72 5.76 1.08 -20.86
CA VAL A 72 4.70 1.56 -21.77
C VAL A 72 5.27 1.81 -23.17
N GLU A 73 6.44 2.46 -23.28
CA GLU A 73 7.09 2.74 -24.57
C GLU A 73 7.47 1.47 -25.34
N SER A 74 7.91 0.42 -24.61
CA SER A 74 8.23 -0.88 -25.20
C SER A 74 6.99 -1.76 -25.47
N GLY A 75 5.79 -1.32 -25.08
CA GLY A 75 4.55 -2.08 -25.23
C GLY A 75 4.44 -3.29 -24.30
N LEU A 76 5.27 -3.36 -23.26
CA LEU A 76 5.23 -4.43 -22.25
C LEU A 76 3.94 -4.37 -21.41
N VAL A 77 3.43 -3.17 -21.17
CA VAL A 77 2.13 -2.90 -20.53
C VAL A 77 1.41 -1.77 -21.27
N THR A 78 0.09 -1.79 -21.29
CA THR A 78 -0.69 -0.71 -21.91
C THR A 78 -0.94 0.43 -20.91
N PRO A 79 -1.19 1.68 -21.37
CA PRO A 79 -1.60 2.76 -20.49
C PRO A 79 -2.86 2.44 -19.67
N ALA A 80 -3.78 1.66 -20.24
CA ALA A 80 -5.00 1.22 -19.55
C ALA A 80 -4.71 0.23 -18.43
N GLU A 81 -3.74 -0.68 -18.60
CA GLU A 81 -3.27 -1.58 -17.55
C GLU A 81 -2.58 -0.82 -16.43
N VAL A 82 -1.80 0.23 -16.74
CA VAL A 82 -1.20 1.11 -15.72
C VAL A 82 -2.27 1.83 -14.90
N ALA A 83 -3.27 2.43 -15.56
CA ALA A 83 -4.36 3.10 -14.87
C ALA A 83 -5.15 2.13 -13.97
N THR A 84 -5.41 0.92 -14.48
CA THR A 84 -6.11 -0.13 -13.74
C THR A 84 -5.29 -0.65 -12.56
N ALA A 85 -3.97 -0.79 -12.72
CA ALA A 85 -3.05 -1.18 -11.65
C ALA A 85 -2.99 -0.14 -10.53
N GLN A 86 -2.95 1.16 -10.89
CA GLN A 86 -3.00 2.24 -9.91
C GLN A 86 -4.30 2.21 -9.12
N GLN A 87 -5.44 1.97 -9.79
CA GLN A 87 -6.72 1.80 -9.13
C GLN A 87 -6.72 0.56 -8.21
N ALA A 88 -6.19 -0.57 -8.68
CA ALA A 88 -6.14 -1.81 -7.91
C ALA A 88 -5.29 -1.67 -6.63
N ILE A 89 -4.20 -0.90 -6.68
CA ILE A 89 -3.39 -0.54 -5.51
C ILE A 89 -4.21 0.31 -4.54
N ASN A 90 -4.85 1.37 -5.03
CA ASN A 90 -5.65 2.28 -4.20
C ASN A 90 -6.82 1.56 -3.52
N ASP A 91 -7.46 0.64 -4.23
CA ASP A 91 -8.61 -0.12 -3.75
C ASP A 91 -8.21 -1.37 -2.94
N ASN A 92 -6.90 -1.65 -2.82
CA ASN A 92 -6.34 -2.85 -2.18
C ASN A 92 -6.91 -4.17 -2.75
N THR A 93 -7.04 -4.24 -4.08
CA THR A 93 -7.65 -5.37 -4.81
C THR A 93 -6.66 -6.20 -5.64
N LEU A 94 -5.34 -5.97 -5.50
CA LEU A 94 -4.32 -6.71 -6.26
C LEU A 94 -4.41 -8.25 -6.11
N ASP A 95 -4.82 -8.73 -4.94
CA ASP A 95 -5.01 -10.18 -4.73
C ASP A 95 -6.12 -10.77 -5.61
N ILE A 96 -7.18 -10.00 -5.88
CA ILE A 96 -8.29 -10.41 -6.74
C ILE A 96 -7.82 -10.44 -8.20
N TRP A 97 -7.01 -9.47 -8.60
CA TRP A 97 -6.37 -9.46 -9.92
C TRP A 97 -5.42 -10.65 -10.11
N ARG A 98 -4.69 -11.05 -9.06
CA ARG A 98 -3.89 -12.29 -9.03
C ARG A 98 -4.76 -13.51 -9.27
N GLN A 99 -5.86 -13.67 -8.51
CA GLN A 99 -6.80 -14.77 -8.70
C GLN A 99 -7.38 -14.81 -10.12
N ARG A 100 -7.72 -13.65 -10.68
CA ARG A 100 -8.21 -13.56 -12.07
C ARG A 100 -7.12 -13.98 -13.07
N ALA A 101 -5.89 -13.52 -12.90
CA ALA A 101 -4.78 -13.90 -13.77
C ALA A 101 -4.51 -15.40 -13.72
N GLU A 102 -4.54 -16.01 -12.53
CA GLU A 102 -4.44 -17.47 -12.35
C GLU A 102 -5.59 -18.20 -13.05
N ALA A 103 -6.82 -17.70 -12.94
CA ALA A 103 -7.98 -18.27 -13.61
C ALA A 103 -7.89 -18.15 -15.15
N ASP A 104 -7.33 -17.07 -15.66
CA ASP A 104 -7.16 -16.86 -17.11
C ASP A 104 -6.02 -17.70 -17.71
N LEU A 105 -5.04 -18.14 -16.91
CA LEU A 105 -3.99 -19.09 -17.34
C LEU A 105 -4.48 -20.54 -17.46
N ASN A 106 -5.56 -20.88 -16.76
CA ASN A 106 -6.10 -22.24 -16.69
C ASN A 106 -7.29 -22.48 -17.64
N LYS A 107 -7.55 -21.53 -18.56
CA LYS A 107 -8.57 -21.62 -19.61
C LYS A 107 -7.92 -21.95 -20.95
#